data_AF-A0A3D2RG73-F1
#
_entry.id   AF-A0A3D2RG73-F1
#
_cell.length_a   1.000
_cell.length_b   1.000
_cell.length_c   1.000
_cell.angle_alpha   90.00
_cell.angle_beta   90.00
_cell.angle_gamma   90.00
#
_symmetry.space_group_name_H-M   'P 1'
#
loop_
_entity.id
_entity.type
_entity.pdbx_description
1 polymer ?
#
loop_
_entity_poly.entity_id
_entity_poly.type
_entity_poly.pdbx_seq_one_letter_code
_entity_poly.pdbx_strand_id
1 'polypeptide(L)'
;FDRQYGAYSIPQRFGIPKALWVSRALHLISFAAMLMVGTVFDLGWIYYLGISGIGGLLIYEHCLVRPDDLSKAGIAFMNLNAAISVAYFVFTAVDVLSG
;
A
#
# COMPACT_ATOMS: atom_id res chain seq x y z
N PHE A 1 -18.68 -7.27 -13.18
CA PHE A 1 -17.63 -7.57 -14.16
C PHE A 1 -16.98 -8.93 -13.84
N ASP A 2 -16.44 -9.17 -12.65
CA ASP A 2 -15.79 -10.46 -12.28
C ASP A 2 -16.67 -11.72 -12.44
N ARG A 3 -17.95 -11.68 -12.05
CA ARG A 3 -18.87 -12.83 -12.18
C ARG A 3 -19.11 -13.30 -13.62
N GLN A 4 -18.89 -12.44 -14.61
CA GLN A 4 -19.20 -12.72 -16.02
C GLN A 4 -18.01 -13.32 -16.79
N TYR A 5 -16.78 -13.18 -16.25
CA TYR A 5 -15.54 -13.65 -16.90
C TYR A 5 -14.77 -14.71 -16.09
N GLY A 6 -15.29 -15.13 -14.93
CA GLY A 6 -14.72 -16.25 -14.18
C GLY A 6 -13.36 -15.97 -13.51
N ALA A 7 -13.01 -14.70 -13.29
CA ALA A 7 -11.77 -14.34 -12.62
C ALA A 7 -11.80 -14.77 -11.13
N TYR A 8 -10.92 -15.68 -10.71
CA TYR A 8 -10.84 -16.12 -9.32
C TYR A 8 -10.24 -15.03 -8.42
N SER A 9 -11.07 -14.09 -7.97
CA SER A 9 -10.66 -12.98 -7.10
C SER A 9 -11.21 -13.13 -5.67
N ILE A 10 -10.49 -12.55 -4.70
CA ILE A 10 -10.94 -12.44 -3.29
C ILE A 10 -12.33 -11.78 -3.18
N PRO A 11 -12.61 -10.63 -3.84
CA PRO A 11 -13.94 -10.02 -3.82
C PRO A 11 -15.02 -10.90 -4.46
N GLN A 12 -14.70 -11.69 -5.50
CA GLN A 12 -15.65 -12.62 -6.08
C GLN A 12 -16.04 -13.75 -5.09
N ARG A 13 -15.05 -14.29 -4.36
CA ARG A 13 -15.28 -15.43 -3.44
C ARG A 13 -15.88 -15.01 -2.10
N PHE A 14 -15.50 -13.84 -1.58
CA PHE A 14 -15.82 -13.43 -0.20
C PHE A 14 -16.63 -12.13 -0.11
N GLY A 15 -16.86 -11.44 -1.23
CA GLY A 15 -17.52 -10.14 -1.28
C GLY A 15 -16.57 -8.96 -1.04
N ILE A 16 -16.98 -7.78 -1.50
CA ILE A 16 -16.20 -6.52 -1.39
C ILE A 16 -15.77 -6.22 0.06
N PRO A 17 -16.65 -6.26 1.08
CA PRO A 17 -16.24 -5.84 2.43
C PRO A 17 -15.11 -6.71 3.01
N LYS A 18 -15.18 -8.03 2.80
CA LYS A 18 -14.13 -8.96 3.26
C LYS A 18 -12.84 -8.78 2.46
N ALA A 19 -12.93 -8.55 1.15
CA ALA A 19 -11.76 -8.28 0.32
C ALA A 19 -11.02 -7.00 0.74
N LEU A 20 -11.74 -5.94 1.10
CA LEU A 20 -11.14 -4.70 1.60
C LEU A 20 -10.44 -4.91 2.96
N TRP A 21 -10.99 -5.76 3.83
CA TRP A 21 -10.30 -6.14 5.07
C TRP A 21 -9.01 -6.94 4.82
N VAL A 22 -9.03 -7.88 3.87
CA VAL A 22 -7.81 -8.60 3.47
C VAL A 22 -6.77 -7.64 2.91
N SER A 23 -7.16 -6.70 2.06
CA SER A 23 -6.27 -5.66 1.53
C SER A 23 -5.63 -4.82 2.64
N ARG A 24 -6.41 -4.38 3.65
CA ARG A 24 -5.88 -3.66 4.83
C ARG A 24 -4.84 -4.47 5.59
N ALA A 25 -5.10 -5.76 5.81
CA ALA A 25 -4.16 -6.64 6.49
C ALA A 25 -2.85 -6.79 5.71
N LEU A 26 -2.93 -6.97 4.39
CA LEU A 26 -1.74 -7.06 3.53
C LEU A 26 -0.94 -5.74 3.51
N HIS A 27 -1.60 -4.59 3.47
CA HIS A 27 -0.92 -3.29 3.57
C HIS A 27 -0.25 -3.08 4.92
N LEU A 28 -0.89 -3.50 6.02
CA LEU A 28 -0.26 -3.45 7.35
C LEU A 28 0.99 -4.34 7.41
N ILE A 29 0.92 -5.55 6.84
CA ILE A 29 2.07 -6.46 6.76
C ILE A 29 3.18 -5.85 5.91
N SER A 30 2.85 -5.27 4.75
CA SER A 30 3.81 -4.60 3.88
C SER A 30 4.50 -3.44 4.60
N PHE A 31 3.73 -2.59 5.28
CA PHE A 31 4.26 -1.46 6.04
C PHE A 31 5.17 -1.91 7.19
N ALA A 32 4.78 -2.97 7.92
CA ALA A 32 5.63 -3.56 8.96
C ALA A 32 6.93 -4.13 8.39
N ALA A 33 6.88 -4.78 7.22
CA ALA A 33 8.07 -5.27 6.53
C ALA A 33 9.00 -4.12 6.11
N MET A 34 8.45 -2.99 5.64
CA MET A 34 9.25 -1.79 5.35
C MET A 34 9.92 -1.25 6.63
N LEU A 35 9.19 -1.11 7.74
CA LEU A 35 9.81 -0.72 9.01
C LEU A 35 10.95 -1.66 9.42
N MET A 36 10.76 -2.97 9.23
CA MET A 36 11.77 -3.99 9.52
C MET A 36 13.01 -3.83 8.62
N VAL A 37 12.85 -3.50 7.34
CA VAL A 37 13.99 -3.20 6.44
C VAL A 37 14.82 -2.05 7.01
N GLY A 38 14.19 -0.95 7.43
CA GLY A 38 14.90 0.17 8.06
C GLY A 38 15.74 -0.27 9.27
N THR A 39 15.19 -1.14 10.12
CA THR A 39 15.91 -1.63 11.30
C THR A 39 17.00 -2.65 10.99
N VAL A 40 16.81 -3.51 9.99
CA VAL A 40 17.77 -4.59 9.67
C VAL A 40 19.01 -4.07 8.95
N PHE A 41 18.84 -3.00 8.16
CA PHE A 41 19.92 -2.38 7.39
C PHE A 41 20.44 -1.10 8.03
N ASP A 42 20.07 -0.80 9.28
CA ASP A 42 20.48 0.40 10.01
C ASP A 42 20.29 1.71 9.22
N LEU A 43 19.14 1.84 8.54
CA LEU A 43 18.83 3.02 7.73
C LEU A 43 18.54 4.24 8.60
N GLY A 44 18.87 5.41 8.06
CA GLY A 44 18.80 6.69 8.73
C GLY A 44 17.42 7.34 8.74
N TRP A 45 17.38 8.58 9.24
CA TRP A 45 16.15 9.33 9.40
C TRP A 45 15.46 9.69 8.07
N ILE A 46 16.20 9.76 6.95
CA ILE A 46 15.64 10.05 5.63
C ILE A 46 14.72 8.89 5.21
N TYR A 47 15.17 7.65 5.43
CA TYR A 47 14.33 6.47 5.22
C TYR A 47 13.02 6.54 6.02
N TYR A 48 13.12 6.77 7.34
CA TYR A 48 11.94 6.80 8.22
C TYR A 48 10.98 7.96 7.94
N LEU A 49 11.49 9.09 7.42
CA LEU A 49 10.65 10.15 6.90
C LEU A 49 9.81 9.68 5.70
N GLY A 50 10.45 8.97 4.76
CA GLY A 50 9.77 8.35 3.63
C GLY A 50 8.72 7.32 4.06
N ILE A 51 9.06 6.43 5.00
CA ILE A 51 8.13 5.45 5.56
C ILE A 51 6.93 6.13 6.22
N SER A 52 7.16 7.20 6.98
CA SER A 52 6.06 7.96 7.60
C SER A 52 5.08 8.52 6.54
N GLY A 53 5.60 9.04 5.43
CA GLY A 53 4.80 9.49 4.29
C GLY A 53 4.02 8.36 3.62
N ILE A 54 4.65 7.21 3.41
CA ILE A 54 4.02 6.01 2.84
C ILE A 54 2.88 5.51 3.73
N GLY A 55 3.06 5.52 5.05
CA GLY A 55 2.00 5.18 6.01
C GLY A 55 0.78 6.07 5.84
N GLY A 56 0.99 7.38 5.66
CA GLY A 56 -0.07 8.34 5.35
C GLY A 56 -0.80 8.04 4.03
N LEU A 57 -0.06 7.69 2.97
CA LEU A 57 -0.63 7.33 1.67
C LEU A 57 -1.48 6.05 1.73
N LEU A 58 -1.02 5.03 2.45
CA LEU A 58 -1.76 3.78 2.65
C LEU A 58 -3.07 4.02 3.43
N ILE A 59 -3.04 4.88 4.45
CA ILE A 59 -4.26 5.29 5.18
C ILE A 59 -5.21 6.03 4.22
N TYR A 60 -4.68 6.96 3.43
CA TYR A 60 -5.47 7.71 2.46
C TYR A 60 -6.14 6.79 1.43
N GLU A 61 -5.42 5.79 0.92
CA GLU A 61 -5.96 4.79 0.00
C GLU A 61 -7.18 4.06 0.58
N HIS A 62 -7.08 3.59 1.82
CA HIS A 62 -8.18 2.89 2.49
C HIS A 62 -9.34 3.79 2.92
N CYS A 63 -9.11 5.10 3.08
CA CYS A 63 -10.16 6.09 3.29
C CYS A 63 -10.91 6.41 1.99
N LEU A 64 -10.20 6.38 0.85
CA LEU A 64 -10.72 6.67 -0.48
C LEU A 64 -11.59 5.53 -1.03
N VAL A 65 -11.20 4.29 -0.76
CA VAL A 65 -11.92 3.09 -1.21
C VAL A 65 -12.88 2.60 -0.14
N ARG A 66 -14.18 2.64 -0.42
CA ARG A 66 -15.22 2.21 0.52
C ARG A 66 -16.02 1.04 -0.03
N PRO A 67 -16.57 0.16 0.82
CA PRO A 67 -17.33 -1.01 0.36
C PRO A 67 -18.58 -0.65 -0.46
N ASP A 68 -19.15 0.52 -0.19
CA ASP A 68 -20.34 1.11 -0.79
C ASP A 68 -20.04 1.96 -2.04
N ASP A 69 -18.80 2.42 -2.21
CA ASP A 69 -18.36 3.20 -3.37
C ASP A 69 -16.93 2.82 -3.79
N LEU A 70 -16.85 2.00 -4.84
CA LEU A 70 -15.60 1.57 -5.48
C LEU A 70 -15.24 2.42 -6.70
N SER A 71 -15.96 3.49 -7.02
CA SER A 71 -15.69 4.33 -8.19
C SER A 71 -14.25 4.86 -8.22
N LYS A 72 -13.66 5.05 -7.05
CA LYS A 72 -12.29 5.54 -6.85
C LYS A 72 -11.25 4.42 -6.65
N ALA A 73 -11.67 3.16 -6.62
CA ALA A 73 -10.78 2.03 -6.39
C ALA A 73 -9.69 1.90 -7.46
N GLY A 74 -9.98 2.22 -8.72
CA GLY A 74 -8.98 2.20 -9.79
C GLY A 74 -7.88 3.26 -9.62
N ILE A 75 -8.27 4.49 -9.25
CA ILE A 75 -7.34 5.59 -8.97
C ILE A 75 -6.48 5.26 -7.75
N ALA A 76 -7.13 4.78 -6.69
CA ALA A 76 -6.47 4.33 -5.48
C ALA A 76 -5.42 3.25 -5.80
N PHE A 77 -5.82 2.23 -6.57
CA PHE A 77 -4.94 1.11 -6.91
C PHE A 77 -3.74 1.51 -7.77
N MET A 78 -3.92 2.29 -8.84
CA MET A 78 -2.79 2.60 -9.75
C MET A 78 -1.95 3.77 -9.23
N ASN A 79 -2.58 4.90 -8.91
CA ASN A 79 -1.84 6.14 -8.66
C ASN A 79 -1.19 6.15 -7.27
N LEU A 80 -1.90 5.70 -6.24
CA LEU A 80 -1.33 5.72 -4.87
C LEU A 80 -0.24 4.64 -4.73
N ASN A 81 -0.44 3.43 -5.27
CA ASN A 81 0.63 2.42 -5.24
C ASN A 81 1.86 2.84 -6.07
N ALA A 82 1.68 3.52 -7.20
CA ALA A 82 2.81 4.09 -7.93
C ALA A 82 3.55 5.14 -7.10
N ALA A 83 2.83 6.06 -6.45
CA ALA A 83 3.42 7.06 -5.57
C ALA A 83 4.16 6.42 -4.38
N ILE A 84 3.56 5.42 -3.73
CA ILE A 84 4.18 4.65 -2.63
C ILE A 84 5.47 3.98 -3.12
N SER A 85 5.44 3.33 -4.28
CA SER A 85 6.61 2.61 -4.82
C SER A 85 7.75 3.56 -5.15
N VAL A 86 7.46 4.69 -5.81
CA VAL A 86 8.46 5.71 -6.14
C VAL A 86 9.00 6.37 -4.87
N ALA A 87 8.15 6.74 -3.92
CA ALA A 87 8.59 7.30 -2.65
C ALA A 87 9.49 6.32 -1.89
N TYR A 88 9.09 5.06 -1.78
CA TYR A 88 9.88 4.03 -1.11
C TYR A 88 11.26 3.89 -1.74
N PHE A 89 11.33 3.80 -3.08
CA PHE A 89 12.59 3.75 -3.81
C PHE A 89 13.45 4.99 -3.55
N VAL A 90 12.89 6.20 -3.72
CA VAL A 90 13.65 7.46 -3.59
C VAL A 90 14.19 7.64 -2.18
N PHE A 91 13.36 7.51 -1.15
CA PHE A 91 13.82 7.72 0.23
C PHE A 91 14.84 6.66 0.66
N THR A 92 14.66 5.41 0.24
CA THR A 92 15.65 4.34 0.50
C THR A 92 16.96 4.63 -0.23
N ALA A 93 16.91 4.95 -1.52
CA ALA A 93 18.11 5.22 -2.31
C ALA A 93 18.86 6.45 -1.81
N VAL A 94 18.15 7.53 -1.47
CA VAL A 94 18.77 8.75 -0.92
C VAL A 94 19.44 8.46 0.41
N ASP A 95 18.76 7.77 1.33
CA ASP A 95 19.34 7.45 2.64
C ASP A 95 20.60 6.58 2.48
N VAL A 96 20.53 5.51 1.68
CA VAL A 96 21.66 4.61 1.36
C VAL A 96 22.82 5.32 0.68
N LEU A 97 22.56 6.29 -0.21
CA LEU A 97 23.61 7.04 -0.92
C LEU A 97 24.16 8.22 -0.10
N SER A 98 23.42 8.68 0.91
CA SER A 98 23.82 9.78 1.79
C SER A 98 24.56 9.33 3.05
N GLY A 99 24.47 8.04 3.38
CA GLY A 99 25.12 7.36 4.49
C GLY A 99 26.48 6.76 4.14
#